data_AF-A0A6L6G9K9-F1
#
_entry.id   AF-A0A6L6G9K9-F1
#
_cell.length_a   1.000
_cell.length_b   1.000
_cell.length_c   1.000
_cell.angle_alpha   90.00
_cell.angle_beta   90.00
_cell.angle_gamma   90.00
#
_symmetry.space_group_name_H-M   'P 1'
#
loop_
_entity.id
_entity.type
_entity.pdbx_description
1 polymer ?
#
loop_
_entity_poly.entity_id
_entity_poly.type
_entity_poly.pdbx_seq_one_letter_code
_entity_poly.pdbx_strand_id
1 'polypeptide(L)'
;MSDYLSVSHLTKYLKMKFDRDPYLERVYLTGQVSNFRKRPNHQYFSLKDENAVIQATMWASAYKRLAFDLEEGMKINVIGRVQIYEPSGSYSIIIEEAVPDGIGALAIQFEQLKKKLTNEGFFDDKHKQDLPQFVQKVGVITSPSGAVIRDIITTISRRFPGVEILLFPTKVQGEGAAEEIVANISKANKREDLDLLIVGRGGGSIEDLWAFNEEIVVHAIFASQLPIISSVGHETDVTLSDFVADRRAATPTAAAELATPVTKADIISWISERQNRSYQATLRLLHQKRDQVMVLGQSVIFRQPERLYDAYLQKIDRLHNSLLNSIKSKLSDSRQAEMTVSHRLQTMNLLSTINRYQERLMTLNQWLNVDMQKQFDQLRTRFEKAQDALLTLDTKRIVARGYSIVRQEDKIISSVKDVSTGDLLAIEMRDGQIEVEVKNGN
;
A
#
# COMPACT_ATOMS: atom_id res chain seq x y z
N MET A 1 -55.22 106.36 -29.23
CA MET A 1 -54.07 105.87 -28.45
C MET A 1 -53.95 104.34 -28.64
N SER A 2 -53.71 103.86 -29.86
CA SER A 2 -53.71 102.42 -30.18
C SER A 2 -52.41 101.90 -30.82
N ASP A 3 -51.37 102.73 -30.92
CA ASP A 3 -50.14 102.37 -31.66
C ASP A 3 -48.98 101.95 -30.75
N TYR A 4 -49.19 101.83 -29.45
CA TYR A 4 -48.14 101.45 -28.48
C TYR A 4 -48.43 100.09 -27.86
N LEU A 5 -47.54 99.12 -28.11
CA LEU A 5 -47.53 97.82 -27.43
C LEU A 5 -46.89 97.97 -26.04
N SER A 6 -47.43 97.29 -25.04
CA SER A 6 -46.72 97.17 -23.76
C SER A 6 -45.49 96.28 -23.91
N VAL A 7 -44.46 96.54 -23.10
CA VAL A 7 -43.22 95.74 -23.08
C VAL A 7 -43.54 94.24 -22.92
N SER A 8 -44.51 93.89 -22.08
CA SER A 8 -44.96 92.50 -21.90
C SER A 8 -45.56 91.88 -23.16
N HIS A 9 -46.30 92.65 -23.97
CA HIS A 9 -46.83 92.14 -25.24
C HIS A 9 -45.73 91.94 -26.27
N LEU A 10 -44.75 92.85 -26.34
CA LEU A 10 -43.59 92.71 -27.24
C LEU A 10 -42.74 91.48 -26.87
N THR A 11 -42.44 91.26 -25.59
CA THR A 11 -41.67 90.10 -25.13
C THR A 11 -42.39 88.79 -25.40
N LYS A 12 -43.72 88.73 -25.18
CA LYS A 12 -44.52 87.54 -25.50
C LYS A 12 -44.53 87.25 -27.00
N TYR A 13 -44.60 88.29 -27.83
CA TYR A 13 -44.52 88.14 -29.29
C TYR A 13 -43.15 87.58 -29.73
N LEU A 14 -42.06 88.14 -29.21
CA LEU A 14 -40.69 87.66 -29.51
C LEU A 14 -40.48 86.23 -29.04
N LYS A 15 -40.96 85.88 -27.85
CA LYS A 15 -40.93 84.50 -27.36
C LYS A 15 -41.67 83.56 -28.30
N MET A 16 -42.89 83.92 -28.73
CA MET A 16 -43.66 83.09 -29.66
C MET A 16 -42.97 82.94 -31.02
N LYS A 17 -42.15 83.92 -31.44
CA LYS A 17 -41.31 83.80 -32.63
C LYS A 17 -40.17 82.80 -32.43
N PHE A 18 -39.47 82.86 -31.29
CA PHE A 18 -38.40 81.91 -30.95
C PHE A 18 -38.93 80.48 -30.81
N ASP A 19 -40.06 80.31 -30.12
CA ASP A 19 -40.67 78.99 -29.87
C ASP A 19 -41.22 78.33 -31.15
N ARG A 20 -41.56 79.12 -32.18
CA ARG A 20 -42.11 78.62 -33.45
C ARG A 20 -41.10 78.60 -34.59
N ASP A 21 -39.86 79.03 -34.35
CA ASP A 21 -38.81 78.99 -35.36
C ASP A 21 -38.15 77.60 -35.34
N PRO A 22 -38.27 76.80 -36.43
CA PRO A 22 -37.70 75.45 -36.49
C PRO A 22 -36.18 75.43 -36.29
N TYR A 23 -35.49 76.54 -36.59
CA TYR A 23 -34.03 76.62 -36.44
C TYR A 23 -33.60 76.90 -34.99
N LEU A 24 -34.49 77.44 -34.15
CA LEU A 24 -34.21 77.74 -32.74
C LEU A 24 -34.67 76.63 -31.78
N GLU A 25 -35.47 75.69 -32.28
CA GLU A 25 -35.90 74.51 -31.56
C GLU A 25 -34.72 73.55 -31.26
N ARG A 26 -33.74 73.45 -32.17
CA ARG A 26 -32.54 72.62 -31.97
C ARG A 26 -31.29 73.28 -32.54
N VAL A 27 -30.52 73.92 -31.68
CA VAL A 27 -29.29 74.67 -31.98
C VAL A 27 -28.06 73.93 -31.48
N TYR A 28 -27.00 73.98 -32.29
CA TYR A 28 -25.67 73.47 -31.96
C TYR A 28 -24.78 74.67 -31.64
N LEU A 29 -24.25 74.72 -30.42
CA LEU A 29 -23.36 75.80 -29.99
C LEU A 29 -22.05 75.23 -29.43
N THR A 30 -20.97 75.93 -29.68
CA THR A 30 -19.66 75.67 -29.07
C THR A 30 -19.29 76.87 -28.22
N GLY A 31 -18.84 76.64 -26.99
CA GLY A 31 -18.44 77.73 -26.11
C GLY A 31 -17.67 77.25 -24.90
N GLN A 32 -16.99 78.19 -24.25
CA GLN A 32 -16.33 77.95 -22.98
C GLN A 32 -17.33 78.15 -21.84
N VAL A 33 -17.39 77.20 -20.92
CA VAL A 33 -18.18 77.29 -19.69
C VAL A 33 -17.62 78.41 -18.82
N SER A 34 -18.50 79.31 -18.40
CA SER A 34 -18.16 80.37 -17.47
C SER A 34 -19.26 80.59 -16.42
N ASN A 35 -18.89 81.09 -15.24
CA ASN A 35 -19.77 81.29 -14.10
C ASN A 35 -20.50 80.02 -13.62
N PHE A 36 -19.90 78.84 -13.81
CA PHE A 36 -20.44 77.58 -13.36
C PHE A 36 -20.20 77.37 -11.86
N ARG A 37 -21.27 77.02 -11.15
CA ARG A 37 -21.22 76.55 -9.76
C ARG A 37 -22.16 75.36 -9.61
N LYS A 38 -21.64 74.24 -9.13
CA LYS A 38 -22.41 73.00 -8.95
C LYS A 38 -23.55 73.22 -7.96
N ARG A 39 -24.78 73.01 -8.41
CA ARG A 39 -26.00 73.08 -7.60
C ARG A 39 -26.63 71.69 -7.46
N PRO A 40 -27.40 71.41 -6.39
CA PRO A 40 -28.02 70.10 -6.19
C PRO A 40 -29.12 69.75 -7.21
N ASN A 41 -29.73 70.74 -7.85
CA ASN A 41 -30.82 70.55 -8.82
C ASN A 41 -30.37 70.86 -10.25
N HIS A 42 -30.90 71.93 -10.84
CA HIS A 42 -30.58 72.38 -12.18
C HIS A 42 -29.28 73.19 -12.18
N GLN A 43 -28.52 73.05 -13.26
CA GLN A 43 -27.31 73.83 -13.45
C GLN A 43 -27.63 75.08 -14.26
N TYR A 44 -27.10 76.21 -13.80
CA TYR A 44 -27.17 77.49 -14.47
C TYR A 44 -25.76 78.02 -14.60
N PHE A 45 -25.35 78.33 -15.82
CA PHE A 45 -24.03 78.85 -16.14
C PHE A 45 -24.11 79.65 -17.44
N SER A 46 -22.99 80.17 -17.91
CA SER A 46 -22.93 80.90 -19.18
C SER A 46 -21.97 80.19 -20.13
N LEU A 47 -22.30 80.21 -21.42
CA LEU A 47 -21.38 79.84 -22.49
C LEU A 47 -20.86 81.13 -23.11
N LYS A 48 -19.53 81.25 -23.19
CA LYS A 48 -18.86 82.40 -23.80
C LYS A 48 -18.01 81.97 -24.99
N ASP A 49 -17.96 82.83 -25.99
CA ASP A 49 -16.93 82.84 -27.02
C ASP A 49 -16.14 84.16 -26.96
N GLU A 50 -15.36 84.49 -27.98
CA GLU A 50 -14.54 85.72 -28.01
C GLU A 50 -15.39 87.01 -28.05
N ASN A 51 -16.63 86.95 -28.53
CA ASN A 51 -17.44 88.13 -28.86
C ASN A 51 -18.80 88.18 -28.13
N ALA A 52 -19.29 87.06 -27.62
CA ALA A 52 -20.65 86.92 -27.10
C ALA A 52 -20.71 85.97 -25.89
N VAL A 53 -21.77 86.16 -25.09
CA VAL A 53 -22.10 85.33 -23.93
C VAL A 53 -23.58 85.01 -23.96
N ILE A 54 -23.93 83.73 -23.77
CA ILE A 54 -25.31 83.25 -23.64
C ILE A 54 -25.51 82.54 -22.30
N GLN A 55 -26.65 82.78 -21.65
CA GLN A 55 -27.04 82.06 -20.45
C GLN A 55 -27.49 80.64 -20.82
N ALA A 56 -27.00 79.65 -20.09
CA ALA A 56 -27.25 78.24 -20.29
C ALA A 56 -27.93 77.62 -19.06
N THR A 57 -28.99 76.86 -19.30
CA THR A 57 -29.70 76.09 -18.28
C THR A 57 -29.65 74.61 -18.63
N MET A 58 -29.28 73.77 -17.67
CA MET A 58 -29.30 72.32 -17.83
C MET A 58 -30.16 71.68 -16.73
N TRP A 59 -31.20 70.98 -17.15
CA TRP A 59 -32.10 70.28 -16.23
C TRP A 59 -31.38 69.13 -15.52
N ALA A 60 -31.86 68.76 -14.33
CA ALA A 60 -31.19 67.77 -13.50
C ALA A 60 -31.14 66.39 -14.17
N SER A 61 -32.17 66.05 -14.96
CA SER A 61 -32.23 64.82 -15.76
C SER A 61 -31.19 64.79 -16.88
N ALA A 62 -30.99 65.91 -17.58
CA ALA A 62 -29.98 66.02 -18.62
C ALA A 62 -28.56 66.03 -18.02
N TYR A 63 -28.35 66.78 -16.93
CA TYR A 63 -27.06 66.86 -16.25
C TYR A 63 -26.59 65.50 -15.70
N LYS A 64 -27.50 64.70 -15.12
CA LYS A 64 -27.19 63.34 -14.65
C LYS A 64 -26.78 62.36 -15.76
N ARG A 65 -27.10 62.65 -17.03
CA ARG A 65 -26.74 61.81 -18.18
C ARG A 65 -25.39 62.19 -18.79
N LEU A 66 -24.73 63.24 -18.30
CA LEU A 66 -23.41 63.58 -18.76
C LEU A 66 -22.42 62.49 -18.35
N ALA A 67 -21.57 62.08 -19.29
CA ALA A 67 -20.48 61.14 -19.07
C ALA A 67 -19.24 61.82 -18.46
N PHE A 68 -19.31 63.10 -18.11
CA PHE A 68 -18.20 63.89 -17.56
C PHE A 68 -18.72 64.91 -16.54
N ASP A 69 -17.85 65.31 -15.61
CA ASP A 69 -18.12 66.41 -14.70
C ASP A 69 -17.86 67.75 -15.42
N LEU A 70 -18.89 68.60 -15.44
CA LEU A 70 -18.78 69.94 -16.00
C LEU A 70 -17.92 70.84 -15.10
N GLU A 71 -16.92 71.50 -15.67
CA GLU A 71 -16.00 72.40 -14.95
C GLU A 71 -15.98 73.82 -15.53
N GLU A 72 -15.63 74.80 -14.69
CA GLU A 72 -15.43 76.19 -15.11
C GLU A 72 -14.24 76.28 -16.08
N GLY A 73 -14.39 76.99 -17.19
CA GLY A 73 -13.35 77.14 -18.21
C GLY A 73 -13.29 76.01 -19.24
N MET A 74 -14.12 74.97 -19.10
CA MET A 74 -14.17 73.85 -20.04
C MET A 74 -14.79 74.29 -21.37
N LYS A 75 -14.19 73.86 -22.50
CA LYS A 75 -14.77 74.10 -23.83
C LYS A 75 -15.68 72.93 -24.20
N ILE A 76 -16.94 73.21 -24.51
CA ILE A 76 -17.95 72.18 -24.78
C ILE A 76 -18.74 72.48 -26.05
N ASN A 77 -19.17 71.41 -26.71
CA ASN A 77 -20.15 71.40 -27.77
C ASN A 77 -21.50 70.99 -27.19
N VAL A 78 -22.53 71.82 -27.36
CA VAL A 78 -23.86 71.62 -26.77
C VAL A 78 -24.93 71.58 -27.84
N ILE A 79 -25.96 70.77 -27.58
CA ILE A 79 -27.20 70.70 -28.35
C ILE A 79 -28.32 71.11 -27.42
N GLY A 80 -29.15 72.05 -27.88
CA GLY A 80 -30.24 72.56 -27.06
C GLY A 80 -31.20 73.47 -27.80
N ARG A 81 -32.16 74.01 -27.07
CA ARG A 81 -33.19 74.92 -27.60
C ARG A 81 -33.02 76.33 -27.05
N VAL A 82 -33.18 77.33 -27.91
CA VAL A 82 -33.07 78.74 -27.50
C VAL A 82 -34.45 79.24 -27.07
N GLN A 83 -34.52 79.92 -25.93
CA GLN A 83 -35.76 80.44 -25.36
C GLN A 83 -35.57 81.86 -24.81
N ILE A 84 -36.66 82.61 -24.70
CA ILE A 84 -36.69 83.94 -24.07
C ILE A 84 -37.28 83.84 -22.66
N TYR A 85 -36.58 84.38 -21.67
CA TYR A 85 -37.08 84.50 -20.30
C TYR A 85 -38.00 85.72 -20.18
N GLU A 86 -39.31 85.48 -20.06
CA GLU A 86 -40.34 86.54 -20.12
C GLU A 86 -40.14 87.70 -19.13
N PRO A 87 -39.72 87.50 -17.87
CA PRO A 87 -39.57 88.60 -16.91
C PRO A 87 -38.46 89.61 -17.26
N SER A 88 -37.37 89.18 -17.92
CA SER A 88 -36.24 90.06 -18.27
C SER A 88 -36.11 90.32 -19.78
N GLY A 89 -36.79 89.54 -20.62
CA GLY A 89 -36.62 89.56 -22.07
C GLY A 89 -35.27 89.03 -22.57
N SER A 90 -34.44 88.43 -21.70
CA SER A 90 -33.14 87.87 -22.11
C SER A 90 -33.30 86.50 -22.76
N TYR A 91 -32.59 86.26 -23.85
CA TYR A 91 -32.52 84.94 -24.47
C TYR A 91 -31.49 84.03 -23.76
N SER A 92 -31.77 82.73 -23.76
CA SER A 92 -30.97 81.71 -23.10
C SER A 92 -31.09 80.38 -23.85
N ILE A 93 -30.16 79.45 -23.63
CA ILE A 93 -30.24 78.10 -24.16
C ILE A 93 -30.58 77.10 -23.05
N ILE A 94 -31.51 76.18 -23.32
CA ILE A 94 -31.68 74.96 -22.53
C ILE A 94 -30.86 73.86 -23.19
N ILE A 95 -29.86 73.36 -22.49
CA ILE A 95 -28.97 72.30 -22.97
C ILE A 95 -29.63 70.94 -22.72
N GLU A 96 -29.71 70.15 -23.77
CA GLU A 96 -30.23 68.77 -23.75
C GLU A 96 -29.08 67.76 -23.72
N GLU A 97 -28.03 68.01 -24.50
CA GLU A 97 -26.81 67.20 -24.60
C GLU A 97 -25.58 68.11 -24.62
N ALA A 98 -24.50 67.68 -23.98
CA ALA A 98 -23.21 68.35 -24.04
C ALA A 98 -22.10 67.32 -24.17
N VAL A 99 -21.06 67.64 -24.94
CA VAL A 99 -19.85 66.84 -25.10
C VAL A 99 -18.63 67.77 -25.04
N PRO A 100 -17.52 67.38 -24.42
CA PRO A 100 -16.29 68.17 -24.43
C PRO A 100 -15.76 68.37 -25.85
N ASP A 101 -15.30 69.58 -26.15
CA ASP A 101 -14.64 69.89 -27.42
C ASP A 101 -13.22 69.29 -27.40
N GLY A 102 -12.95 68.27 -28.24
CA GLY A 102 -11.63 67.61 -28.36
C GLY A 102 -11.60 66.09 -28.13
N ILE A 103 -12.45 65.56 -27.23
CA ILE A 103 -12.42 64.13 -26.84
C ILE A 103 -12.85 63.19 -27.98
N GLY A 104 -13.73 63.65 -28.88
CA GLY A 104 -14.21 62.83 -30.00
C GLY A 104 -13.11 62.41 -30.99
N ALA A 105 -12.10 63.24 -31.23
CA ALA A 105 -11.03 62.94 -32.18
C ALA A 105 -10.07 61.86 -31.64
N LEU A 106 -9.66 61.98 -30.37
CA LEU A 106 -8.80 61.00 -29.70
C LEU A 106 -9.50 59.65 -29.54
N ALA A 107 -10.80 59.64 -29.18
CA ALA A 107 -11.56 58.40 -29.09
C ALA A 107 -11.66 57.68 -30.45
N ILE A 108 -11.88 58.42 -31.54
CA ILE A 108 -11.89 57.85 -32.90
C ILE A 108 -10.52 57.29 -33.27
N GLN A 109 -9.43 58.03 -32.99
CA GLN A 109 -8.07 57.56 -33.26
C GLN A 109 -7.73 56.30 -32.47
N PHE A 110 -8.13 56.24 -31.19
CA PHE A 110 -7.94 55.06 -30.34
C PHE A 110 -8.63 53.83 -30.93
N GLU A 111 -9.91 53.94 -31.28
CA GLU A 111 -10.66 52.80 -31.85
C GLU A 111 -10.11 52.37 -33.21
N GLN A 112 -9.67 53.30 -34.05
CA GLN A 112 -9.01 52.99 -35.32
C GLN A 112 -7.70 52.22 -35.11
N LEU A 113 -6.85 52.71 -34.21
CA LEU A 113 -5.54 52.10 -33.94
C LEU A 113 -5.69 50.75 -33.23
N LYS A 114 -6.61 50.64 -32.28
CA LYS A 114 -6.97 49.38 -31.62
C LYS A 114 -7.39 48.33 -32.63
N LYS A 115 -8.28 48.68 -33.56
CA LYS A 115 -8.75 47.77 -34.61
C LYS A 115 -7.62 47.34 -35.54
N LYS A 116 -6.74 48.27 -35.93
CA LYS A 116 -5.55 47.98 -36.75
C LYS A 116 -4.64 46.95 -36.06
N LEU A 117 -4.22 47.23 -34.82
CA LEU A 117 -3.30 46.38 -34.06
C LEU A 117 -3.89 45.03 -33.67
N THR A 118 -5.21 44.97 -33.45
CA THR A 118 -5.92 43.71 -33.21
C THR A 118 -5.88 42.81 -34.44
N ASN A 119 -6.08 43.37 -35.63
CA ASN A 119 -5.99 42.62 -36.88
C ASN A 119 -4.56 42.13 -37.17
N GLU A 120 -3.55 42.85 -36.68
CA GLU A 120 -2.14 42.45 -36.75
C GLU A 120 -1.76 41.42 -35.67
N GLY A 121 -2.64 41.13 -34.70
CA GLY A 121 -2.46 40.10 -33.68
C GLY A 121 -1.67 40.55 -32.43
N PHE A 122 -1.43 41.85 -32.26
CA PHE A 122 -0.62 42.38 -31.14
C PHE A 122 -1.21 42.09 -29.76
N PHE A 123 -2.51 41.83 -29.65
CA PHE A 123 -3.20 41.59 -28.38
C PHE A 123 -3.51 40.11 -28.13
N ASP A 124 -3.05 39.20 -29.01
CA ASP A 124 -3.29 37.77 -28.85
C ASP A 124 -2.54 37.23 -27.61
N ASP A 125 -3.26 36.52 -26.74
CA ASP A 125 -2.68 35.94 -25.52
C ASP A 125 -1.51 34.97 -25.78
N LYS A 126 -1.42 34.41 -26.99
CA LYS A 126 -0.32 33.50 -27.40
C LYS A 126 1.06 34.18 -27.43
N HIS A 127 1.10 35.52 -27.49
CA HIS A 127 2.33 36.30 -27.52
C HIS A 127 2.76 36.80 -26.14
N LYS A 128 1.88 36.67 -25.14
CA LYS A 128 2.14 37.16 -23.78
C LYS A 128 3.03 36.19 -23.01
N GLN A 129 4.00 36.74 -22.31
CA GLN A 129 4.98 36.04 -21.47
C GLN A 129 4.41 35.80 -20.07
N ASP A 130 4.76 34.66 -19.48
CA ASP A 130 4.39 34.36 -18.10
C ASP A 130 5.24 35.18 -17.11
N LEU A 131 4.60 35.63 -16.02
CA LEU A 131 5.31 36.33 -14.95
C LEU A 131 6.15 35.34 -14.11
N PRO A 132 7.40 35.68 -13.78
CA PRO A 132 8.20 34.88 -12.86
C PRO A 132 7.54 34.74 -11.50
N GLN A 133 7.55 33.52 -10.95
CA GLN A 133 6.99 33.27 -9.62
C GLN A 133 7.80 33.96 -8.49
N PHE A 134 9.12 34.06 -8.67
CA PHE A 134 10.03 34.72 -7.74
C PHE A 134 10.87 35.72 -8.51
N VAL A 135 10.68 36.99 -8.18
CA VAL A 135 11.39 38.10 -8.80
C VAL A 135 12.49 38.55 -7.86
N GLN A 136 13.70 38.71 -8.37
CA GLN A 136 14.83 39.30 -7.65
C GLN A 136 14.92 40.80 -7.94
N LYS A 137 14.66 41.22 -9.18
CA LYS A 137 14.75 42.63 -9.58
C LYS A 137 13.67 43.06 -10.54
N VAL A 138 12.97 44.12 -10.17
CA VAL A 138 11.90 44.76 -10.97
C VAL A 138 12.40 46.07 -11.55
N GLY A 139 12.28 46.22 -12.87
CA GLY A 139 12.43 47.53 -13.52
C GLY A 139 11.11 48.29 -13.47
N VAL A 140 11.13 49.56 -13.05
CA VAL A 140 9.93 50.40 -13.00
C VAL A 140 10.11 51.60 -13.92
N ILE A 141 9.25 51.73 -14.93
CA ILE A 141 9.24 52.81 -15.91
C ILE A 141 8.09 53.74 -15.54
N THR A 142 8.41 54.81 -14.82
CA THR A 142 7.44 55.81 -14.37
C THR A 142 8.14 57.12 -13.99
N SER A 143 7.38 58.15 -13.61
CA SER A 143 7.94 59.42 -13.17
C SER A 143 8.70 59.28 -11.84
N PRO A 144 9.85 59.95 -11.67
CA PRO A 144 10.63 59.87 -10.43
C PRO A 144 9.94 60.55 -9.23
N SER A 145 9.07 61.51 -9.51
CA SER A 145 8.30 62.28 -8.54
C SER A 145 6.81 61.94 -8.68
N GLY A 146 6.36 60.87 -8.00
CA GLY A 146 4.97 60.44 -8.06
C GLY A 146 4.56 59.50 -6.92
N ALA A 147 3.26 59.42 -6.64
CA ALA A 147 2.69 58.45 -5.72
C ALA A 147 2.89 57.00 -6.23
N VAL A 148 2.84 56.81 -7.55
CA VAL A 148 3.00 55.53 -8.26
C VAL A 148 4.24 54.76 -7.82
N ILE A 149 5.43 55.37 -7.92
CA ILE A 149 6.68 54.70 -7.55
C ILE A 149 6.74 54.38 -6.05
N ARG A 150 6.18 55.23 -5.19
CA ARG A 150 6.11 54.98 -3.74
C ARG A 150 5.18 53.83 -3.41
N ASP A 151 4.05 53.73 -4.10
CA ASP A 151 3.08 52.65 -3.92
C ASP A 151 3.68 51.31 -4.35
N ILE A 152 4.40 51.27 -5.47
CA ILE A 152 5.11 50.09 -5.95
C ILE A 152 6.18 49.67 -4.94
N ILE A 153 7.05 50.61 -4.52
CA ILE A 153 8.11 50.34 -3.55
C ILE A 153 7.54 49.81 -2.23
N THR A 154 6.52 50.46 -1.70
CA THR A 154 5.91 50.10 -0.41
C THR A 154 5.26 48.72 -0.49
N THR A 155 4.56 48.43 -1.58
CA THR A 155 3.85 47.16 -1.77
C THR A 155 4.83 45.99 -1.94
N ILE A 156 5.82 46.12 -2.82
CA ILE A 156 6.85 45.09 -3.02
C ILE A 156 7.64 44.86 -1.73
N SER A 157 8.10 45.94 -1.06
CA SER A 157 8.89 45.82 0.17
C SER A 157 8.11 45.14 1.31
N ARG A 158 6.79 45.37 1.38
CA ARG A 158 5.92 44.73 2.38
C ARG A 158 5.67 43.25 2.06
N ARG A 159 5.42 42.91 0.78
CA ARG A 159 5.06 41.54 0.36
C ARG A 159 6.28 40.63 0.30
N PHE A 160 7.39 41.12 -0.23
CA PHE A 160 8.62 40.35 -0.40
C PHE A 160 9.88 41.22 -0.14
N PRO A 161 10.27 41.37 1.14
CA PRO A 161 11.49 42.10 1.50
C PRO A 161 12.72 41.38 0.91
N GLY A 162 13.36 41.98 -0.08
CA GLY A 162 14.51 41.41 -0.80
C GLY A 162 14.47 41.62 -2.31
N VAL A 163 13.32 41.99 -2.88
CA VAL A 163 13.23 42.39 -4.29
C VAL A 163 13.88 43.76 -4.48
N GLU A 164 14.86 43.84 -5.38
CA GLU A 164 15.46 45.09 -5.81
C GLU A 164 14.54 45.81 -6.80
N ILE A 165 14.43 47.13 -6.66
CA ILE A 165 13.59 47.95 -7.53
C ILE A 165 14.49 48.94 -8.24
N LEU A 166 14.57 48.84 -9.57
CA LEU A 166 15.33 49.76 -10.40
C LEU A 166 14.38 50.71 -11.12
N LEU A 167 14.38 51.98 -10.71
CA LEU A 167 13.61 53.02 -11.37
C LEU A 167 14.31 53.46 -12.66
N PHE A 168 13.57 53.49 -13.76
CA PHE A 168 13.89 54.17 -15.00
C PHE A 168 13.05 55.45 -15.06
N PRO A 169 13.61 56.61 -14.65
CA PRO A 169 12.88 57.86 -14.66
C PRO A 169 12.40 58.18 -16.07
N THR A 170 11.08 58.32 -16.21
CA THR A 170 10.44 58.48 -17.52
C THR A 170 9.38 59.57 -17.45
N LYS A 171 9.35 60.45 -18.44
CA LYS A 171 8.21 61.34 -18.67
C LYS A 171 7.01 60.51 -19.13
N VAL A 172 5.93 60.56 -18.36
CA VAL A 172 4.72 59.73 -18.58
C VAL A 172 3.54 60.50 -19.19
N GLN A 173 3.70 61.80 -19.46
CA GLN A 173 2.66 62.65 -20.05
C GLN A 173 3.26 63.82 -20.82
N GLY A 174 2.51 64.36 -21.79
CA GLY A 174 2.90 65.48 -22.63
C GLY A 174 3.85 65.10 -23.77
N GLU A 175 4.24 66.09 -24.58
CA GLU A 175 5.06 65.90 -25.78
C GLU A 175 6.41 65.24 -25.45
N GLY A 176 6.81 64.23 -26.24
CA GLY A 176 8.04 63.47 -26.05
C GLY A 176 7.96 62.30 -25.04
N ALA A 177 6.80 62.07 -24.41
CA ALA A 177 6.64 61.01 -23.42
C ALA A 177 6.70 59.60 -24.04
N ALA A 178 6.08 59.41 -25.21
CA ALA A 178 6.06 58.11 -25.89
C ALA A 178 7.46 57.65 -26.29
N GLU A 179 8.29 58.54 -26.83
CA GLU A 179 9.68 58.26 -27.20
C GLU A 179 10.54 57.93 -25.97
N GLU A 180 10.32 58.62 -24.85
CA GLU A 180 11.05 58.38 -23.61
C GLU A 180 10.68 57.02 -22.99
N ILE A 181 9.40 56.64 -23.03
CA ILE A 181 8.93 55.31 -22.63
C ILE A 181 9.61 54.22 -23.48
N VAL A 182 9.58 54.35 -24.81
CA VAL A 182 10.23 53.40 -25.73
C VAL A 182 11.73 53.30 -25.47
N ALA A 183 12.39 54.44 -25.25
CA ALA A 183 13.83 54.48 -24.97
C ALA A 183 14.18 53.76 -23.67
N ASN A 184 13.37 53.92 -22.61
CA ASN A 184 13.63 53.27 -21.33
C ASN A 184 13.25 51.79 -21.32
N ILE A 185 12.19 51.36 -22.05
CA ILE A 185 11.92 49.93 -22.30
C ILE A 185 13.13 49.30 -23.02
N SER A 186 13.65 49.97 -24.04
CA SER A 186 14.82 49.49 -24.80
C SER A 186 16.09 49.44 -23.95
N LYS A 187 16.30 50.40 -23.04
CA LYS A 187 17.44 50.37 -22.09
C LYS A 187 17.29 49.24 -21.08
N ALA A 188 16.08 48.99 -20.59
CA ALA A 188 15.82 47.93 -19.62
C ALA A 188 16.05 46.54 -20.25
N ASN A 189 15.59 46.32 -21.48
CA ASN A 189 15.81 45.08 -22.23
C ASN A 189 17.29 44.79 -22.56
N LYS A 190 18.20 45.77 -22.46
CA LYS A 190 19.64 45.55 -22.62
C LYS A 190 20.30 45.00 -21.36
N ARG A 191 19.58 44.91 -20.25
CA ARG A 191 20.09 44.40 -18.98
C ARG A 191 19.67 42.95 -18.81
N GLU A 192 20.58 42.14 -18.30
CA GLU A 192 20.34 40.71 -17.99
C GLU A 192 19.95 40.47 -16.52
N ASP A 193 19.98 41.51 -15.68
CA ASP A 193 19.71 41.42 -14.24
C ASP A 193 18.30 41.83 -13.81
N LEU A 194 17.38 42.02 -14.77
CA LEU A 194 15.97 42.33 -14.53
C LEU A 194 15.11 41.11 -14.87
N ASP A 195 14.12 40.82 -14.03
CA ASP A 195 13.20 39.69 -14.28
C ASP A 195 11.89 40.13 -14.96
N LEU A 196 11.45 41.36 -14.69
CA LEU A 196 10.24 41.94 -15.29
C LEU A 196 10.26 43.48 -15.26
N LEU A 197 9.35 44.09 -16.02
CA LEU A 197 9.11 45.53 -16.04
C LEU A 197 7.70 45.88 -15.55
N ILE A 198 7.58 46.98 -14.82
CA ILE A 198 6.31 47.65 -14.54
C ILE A 198 6.32 48.99 -15.27
N VAL A 199 5.38 49.17 -16.19
CA VAL A 199 5.16 50.44 -16.88
C VAL A 199 3.89 51.05 -16.29
N GLY A 200 4.00 52.24 -15.70
CA GLY A 200 2.89 52.78 -14.92
C GLY A 200 2.83 54.28 -14.86
N ARG A 201 1.60 54.77 -14.72
CA ARG A 201 1.26 56.18 -14.47
C ARG A 201 0.15 56.24 -13.42
N GLY A 202 -0.01 57.40 -12.78
CA GLY A 202 -1.17 57.66 -11.91
C GLY A 202 -2.43 57.95 -12.72
N GLY A 203 -3.49 58.36 -12.05
CA GLY A 203 -4.70 58.85 -12.73
C GLY A 203 -4.41 60.11 -13.56
N GLY A 204 -5.27 60.37 -14.55
CA GLY A 204 -5.20 61.53 -15.43
C GLY A 204 -6.30 61.49 -16.49
N SER A 205 -6.47 62.58 -17.23
CA SER A 205 -7.40 62.60 -18.37
C SER A 205 -6.90 61.68 -19.51
N ILE A 206 -7.76 61.42 -20.50
CA ILE A 206 -7.41 60.60 -21.67
C ILE A 206 -6.25 61.19 -22.48
N GLU A 207 -6.15 62.53 -22.54
CA GLU A 207 -5.07 63.28 -23.19
C GLU A 207 -3.74 63.03 -22.52
N ASP A 208 -3.80 62.97 -21.20
CA ASP A 208 -2.71 62.76 -20.28
C ASP A 208 -2.16 61.33 -20.38
N LEU A 209 -3.03 60.35 -20.69
CA LEU A 209 -2.67 58.94 -20.91
C LEU A 209 -2.30 58.63 -22.38
N TRP A 210 -2.42 59.60 -23.28
CA TRP A 210 -2.35 59.36 -24.71
C TRP A 210 -1.00 58.79 -25.18
N ALA A 211 0.10 59.15 -24.51
CA ALA A 211 1.43 58.61 -24.79
C ALA A 211 1.47 57.07 -24.76
N PHE A 212 0.61 56.43 -23.95
CA PHE A 212 0.50 54.96 -23.85
C PHE A 212 -0.42 54.33 -24.92
N ASN A 213 -1.10 55.16 -25.70
CA ASN A 213 -1.88 54.74 -26.88
C ASN A 213 -1.09 54.92 -28.18
N GLU A 214 0.09 55.51 -28.15
CA GLU A 214 0.89 55.68 -29.36
C GLU A 214 1.41 54.33 -29.87
N GLU A 215 1.37 54.15 -31.19
CA GLU A 215 1.75 52.91 -31.86
C GLU A 215 3.19 52.49 -31.49
N ILE A 216 4.12 53.44 -31.37
CA ILE A 216 5.53 53.17 -31.01
C ILE A 216 5.67 52.51 -29.63
N VAL A 217 4.82 52.87 -28.67
CA VAL A 217 4.85 52.29 -27.31
C VAL A 217 4.29 50.88 -27.34
N VAL A 218 3.22 50.64 -28.10
CA VAL A 218 2.66 49.30 -28.28
C VAL A 218 3.68 48.34 -28.88
N HIS A 219 4.37 48.76 -29.95
CA HIS A 219 5.43 47.96 -30.57
C HIS A 219 6.58 47.68 -29.59
N ALA A 220 6.98 48.67 -28.79
CA ALA A 220 8.06 48.48 -27.81
C ALA A 220 7.69 47.51 -26.69
N ILE A 221 6.43 47.52 -26.22
CA ILE A 221 5.95 46.57 -25.22
C ILE A 221 5.89 45.16 -25.81
N PHE A 222 5.31 45.02 -27.01
CA PHE A 222 5.21 43.73 -27.70
C PHE A 222 6.59 43.09 -27.98
N ALA A 223 7.58 43.91 -28.36
CA ALA A 223 8.93 43.46 -28.68
C ALA A 223 9.83 43.25 -27.44
N SER A 224 9.33 43.47 -26.23
CA SER A 224 10.11 43.35 -25.00
C SER A 224 10.50 41.89 -24.73
N GLN A 225 11.76 41.66 -24.36
CA GLN A 225 12.25 40.35 -23.90
C GLN A 225 11.95 40.10 -22.43
N LEU A 226 11.68 41.17 -21.68
CA LEU A 226 11.22 41.12 -20.30
C LEU A 226 9.70 41.19 -20.26
N PRO A 227 9.02 40.36 -19.43
CA PRO A 227 7.60 40.47 -19.25
C PRO A 227 7.22 41.83 -18.65
N ILE A 228 6.19 42.46 -19.19
CA ILE A 228 5.73 43.80 -18.82
C ILE A 228 4.36 43.75 -18.16
N ILE A 229 4.28 44.38 -16.99
CA ILE A 229 3.02 44.68 -16.31
C ILE A 229 2.66 46.14 -16.59
N SER A 230 1.53 46.37 -17.25
CA SER A 230 0.99 47.73 -17.43
C SER A 230 0.11 48.12 -16.25
N SER A 231 0.34 49.30 -15.70
CA SER A 231 -0.42 49.89 -14.61
C SER A 231 -0.78 51.36 -14.92
N VAL A 232 -1.30 51.58 -16.12
CA VAL A 232 -1.57 52.92 -16.66
C VAL A 232 -3.06 53.24 -16.57
N GLY A 233 -3.92 52.38 -17.12
CA GLY A 233 -5.36 52.59 -17.12
C GLY A 233 -6.05 52.18 -15.82
N HIS A 234 -7.07 52.93 -15.42
CA HIS A 234 -8.01 52.51 -14.37
C HIS A 234 -9.09 51.58 -14.95
N GLU A 235 -10.09 51.18 -14.16
CA GLU A 235 -11.17 50.29 -14.63
C GLU A 235 -11.92 50.85 -15.87
N THR A 236 -12.03 52.17 -15.97
CA THR A 236 -12.78 52.87 -17.03
C THR A 236 -11.93 53.30 -18.23
N ASP A 237 -10.61 53.46 -18.06
CA ASP A 237 -9.73 54.15 -19.01
C ASP A 237 -8.58 53.25 -19.47
N VAL A 238 -8.92 52.16 -20.18
CA VAL A 238 -7.95 51.17 -20.66
C VAL A 238 -7.16 51.69 -21.86
N THR A 239 -5.84 51.64 -21.79
CA THR A 239 -4.94 52.08 -22.86
C THR A 239 -4.52 50.93 -23.78
N LEU A 240 -3.97 51.22 -24.96
CA LEU A 240 -3.42 50.18 -25.86
C LEU A 240 -2.22 49.47 -25.23
N SER A 241 -1.41 50.18 -24.44
CA SER A 241 -0.36 49.58 -23.60
C SER A 241 -0.90 48.49 -22.67
N ASP A 242 -2.09 48.70 -22.09
CA ASP A 242 -2.74 47.70 -21.22
C ASP A 242 -3.21 46.44 -21.97
N PHE A 243 -3.52 46.56 -23.27
CA PHE A 243 -3.93 45.43 -24.10
C PHE A 243 -2.75 44.57 -24.57
N VAL A 244 -1.63 45.21 -24.89
CA VAL A 244 -0.42 44.54 -25.40
C VAL A 244 0.48 44.00 -24.29
N ALA A 245 0.44 44.58 -23.09
CA ALA A 245 1.24 44.11 -21.97
C ALA A 245 0.88 42.66 -21.59
N ASP A 246 1.87 41.94 -21.06
CA ASP A 246 1.71 40.55 -20.64
C ASP A 246 0.68 40.41 -19.53
N ARG A 247 0.67 41.38 -18.61
CA ARG A 247 -0.38 41.53 -17.60
C ARG A 247 -0.80 42.97 -17.43
N ARG A 248 -2.10 43.16 -17.23
CA ARG A 248 -2.70 44.44 -16.87
C ARG A 248 -2.98 44.49 -15.36
N ALA A 249 -2.66 45.61 -14.75
CA ALA A 249 -3.07 45.99 -13.42
C ALA A 249 -3.85 47.31 -13.46
N ALA A 250 -4.99 47.37 -12.79
CA ALA A 250 -5.80 48.61 -12.73
C ALA A 250 -5.16 49.70 -11.87
N THR A 251 -4.19 49.35 -11.02
CA THR A 251 -3.49 50.28 -10.13
C THR A 251 -2.01 49.92 -10.01
N PRO A 252 -1.13 50.89 -9.67
CA PRO A 252 0.27 50.62 -9.37
C PRO A 252 0.48 49.62 -8.23
N THR A 253 -0.39 49.64 -7.23
CA THR A 253 -0.38 48.66 -6.14
C THR A 253 -0.66 47.26 -6.65
N ALA A 254 -1.69 47.07 -7.48
CA ALA A 254 -2.01 45.78 -8.08
C ALA A 254 -0.88 45.28 -8.99
N ALA A 255 -0.17 46.18 -9.68
CA ALA A 255 1.01 45.81 -10.48
C ALA A 255 2.13 45.24 -9.61
N ALA A 256 2.39 45.87 -8.47
CA ALA A 256 3.33 45.35 -7.48
C ALA A 256 2.89 44.00 -6.88
N GLU A 257 1.59 43.76 -6.72
CA GLU A 257 1.07 42.46 -6.28
C GLU A 257 1.26 41.37 -7.33
N LEU A 258 1.02 41.69 -8.61
CA LEU A 258 1.27 40.78 -9.73
C LEU A 258 2.76 40.47 -9.89
N ALA A 259 3.63 41.45 -9.64
CA ALA A 259 5.08 41.26 -9.62
C ALA A 259 5.57 40.44 -8.41
N THR A 260 4.78 40.34 -7.34
CA THR A 260 5.12 39.58 -6.12
C THR A 260 3.99 38.59 -5.75
N PRO A 261 3.76 37.57 -6.60
CA PRO A 261 2.63 36.66 -6.44
C PRO A 261 2.73 35.83 -5.15
N VAL A 262 3.95 35.46 -4.75
CA VAL A 262 4.24 34.75 -3.50
C VAL A 262 4.78 35.74 -2.47
N THR A 263 4.20 35.77 -1.27
CA THR A 263 4.70 36.62 -0.18
C THR A 263 5.74 35.89 0.67
N LYS A 264 6.53 36.66 1.43
CA LYS A 264 7.45 36.09 2.43
C LYS A 264 6.71 35.23 3.46
N ALA A 265 5.49 35.63 3.86
CA ALA A 265 4.68 34.88 4.82
C ALA A 265 4.28 33.51 4.26
N ASP A 266 3.94 33.43 2.97
CA ASP A 266 3.60 32.17 2.30
C ASP A 266 4.78 31.20 2.31
N ILE A 267 6.00 31.69 2.00
CA ILE A 267 7.21 30.86 2.05
C ILE A 267 7.47 30.36 3.47
N ILE A 268 7.39 31.22 4.48
CA ILE A 268 7.63 30.83 5.88
C ILE A 268 6.61 29.76 6.31
N SER A 269 5.34 29.97 5.98
CA SER A 269 4.27 29.00 6.26
C SER A 269 4.54 27.66 5.59
N TRP A 270 4.90 27.69 4.30
CA TRP A 270 5.24 26.49 3.53
C TRP A 270 6.44 25.74 4.12
N ILE A 271 7.52 26.43 4.49
CA ILE A 271 8.69 25.82 5.14
C ILE A 271 8.30 25.17 6.47
N SER A 272 7.54 25.88 7.31
CA SER A 272 7.06 25.38 8.60
C SER A 272 6.20 24.12 8.46
N GLU A 273 5.30 24.10 7.48
CA GLU A 273 4.48 22.92 7.18
C GLU A 273 5.36 21.73 6.78
N ARG A 274 6.36 21.95 5.90
CA ARG A 274 7.29 20.90 5.46
C ARG A 274 8.15 20.37 6.60
N GLN A 275 8.61 21.25 7.48
CA GLN A 275 9.34 20.86 8.69
C GLN A 275 8.47 20.00 9.61
N ASN A 276 7.23 20.42 9.89
CA ASN A 276 6.31 19.64 10.73
C ASN A 276 6.00 18.27 10.10
N ARG A 277 5.74 18.22 8.79
CA ARG A 277 5.52 16.95 8.07
C ARG A 277 6.72 16.00 8.17
N SER A 278 7.93 16.51 7.99
CA SER A 278 9.16 15.74 8.12
C SER A 278 9.36 15.21 9.55
N TYR A 279 9.13 16.06 10.54
CA TYR A 279 9.19 15.71 11.96
C TYR A 279 8.20 14.59 12.30
N GLN A 280 6.94 14.71 11.89
CA GLN A 280 5.91 13.70 12.13
C GLN A 280 6.17 12.38 11.39
N ALA A 281 6.74 12.43 10.18
CA ALA A 281 7.15 11.22 9.46
C ALA A 281 8.26 10.46 10.22
N THR A 282 9.24 11.20 10.73
CA THR A 282 10.35 10.65 11.52
C THR A 282 9.86 10.04 12.83
N LEU A 283 8.97 10.74 13.55
CA LEU A 283 8.36 10.21 14.78
C LEU A 283 7.59 8.92 14.52
N ARG A 284 6.77 8.86 13.46
CA ARG A 284 6.03 7.64 13.10
C ARG A 284 6.96 6.47 12.81
N LEU A 285 8.06 6.71 12.09
CA LEU A 285 9.07 5.68 11.84
C LEU A 285 9.71 5.19 13.15
N LEU A 286 10.07 6.10 14.05
CA LEU A 286 10.63 5.76 15.35
C LEU A 286 9.67 4.94 16.21
N HIS A 287 8.39 5.31 16.25
CA HIS A 287 7.35 4.54 16.94
C HIS A 287 7.22 3.14 16.34
N GLN A 288 7.09 3.02 15.03
CA GLN A 288 7.00 1.72 14.36
C GLN A 288 8.22 0.84 14.64
N LYS A 289 9.43 1.41 14.65
CA LYS A 289 10.65 0.66 14.96
C LYS A 289 10.72 0.24 16.43
N ARG A 290 10.29 1.10 17.36
CA ARG A 290 10.19 0.75 18.78
C ARG A 290 9.18 -0.38 19.01
N ASP A 291 8.03 -0.31 18.37
CA ASP A 291 7.00 -1.36 18.46
C ASP A 291 7.51 -2.69 17.89
N GLN A 292 8.20 -2.66 16.75
CA GLN A 292 8.86 -3.85 16.17
C GLN A 292 9.86 -4.46 17.15
N VAL A 293 10.73 -3.67 17.76
CA VAL A 293 11.70 -4.14 18.76
C VAL A 293 10.98 -4.70 19.99
N MET A 294 9.94 -4.03 20.46
CA MET A 294 9.15 -4.51 21.60
C MET A 294 8.52 -5.86 21.30
N VAL A 295 7.85 -6.02 20.16
CA VAL A 295 7.23 -7.29 19.73
C VAL A 295 8.26 -8.40 19.60
N LEU A 296 9.40 -8.12 18.95
CA LEU A 296 10.48 -9.09 18.79
C LEU A 296 11.07 -9.51 20.14
N GLY A 297 11.38 -8.54 21.02
CA GLY A 297 11.86 -8.83 22.38
C GLY A 297 10.82 -9.57 23.23
N GLN A 298 9.55 -9.40 22.92
CA GLN A 298 8.43 -10.09 23.54
C GLN A 298 8.12 -11.47 22.93
N SER A 299 8.80 -11.88 21.86
CA SER A 299 8.58 -13.19 21.23
C SER A 299 8.93 -14.32 22.19
N VAL A 300 8.15 -15.40 22.14
CA VAL A 300 8.29 -16.59 22.99
C VAL A 300 9.70 -17.19 22.90
N ILE A 301 10.31 -17.12 21.72
CA ILE A 301 11.67 -17.63 21.46
C ILE A 301 12.73 -16.91 22.32
N PHE A 302 12.58 -15.60 22.54
CA PHE A 302 13.51 -14.82 23.37
C PHE A 302 13.15 -14.86 24.86
N ARG A 303 11.86 -15.00 25.22
CA ARG A 303 11.44 -15.13 26.63
C ARG A 303 11.70 -16.51 27.21
N GLN A 304 11.58 -17.55 26.40
CA GLN A 304 11.70 -18.95 26.82
C GLN A 304 12.49 -19.75 25.76
N PRO A 305 13.79 -19.46 25.61
CA PRO A 305 14.64 -20.16 24.63
C PRO A 305 14.68 -21.67 24.87
N GLU A 306 14.46 -22.11 26.11
CA GLU A 306 14.41 -23.52 26.50
C GLU A 306 13.30 -24.30 25.77
N ARG A 307 12.18 -23.64 25.39
CA ARG A 307 11.10 -24.27 24.62
C ARG A 307 11.53 -24.80 23.25
N LEU A 308 12.61 -24.24 22.67
CA LEU A 308 13.20 -24.77 21.44
C LEU A 308 13.76 -26.19 21.65
N TYR A 309 14.14 -26.51 22.89
CA TYR A 309 14.78 -27.76 23.26
C TYR A 309 13.83 -28.76 23.91
N ASP A 310 12.64 -28.36 24.38
CA ASP A 310 11.65 -29.25 25.01
C ASP A 310 11.37 -30.52 24.17
N ALA A 311 11.18 -30.37 22.86
CA ALA A 311 10.93 -31.49 21.96
C ALA A 311 12.15 -32.44 21.85
N TYR A 312 13.36 -31.88 21.91
CA TYR A 312 14.60 -32.66 21.89
C TYR A 312 14.84 -33.38 23.22
N LEU A 313 14.55 -32.72 24.36
CA LEU A 313 14.59 -33.34 25.69
C LEU A 313 13.59 -34.50 25.77
N GLN A 314 12.34 -34.30 25.37
CA GLN A 314 11.35 -35.39 25.30
C GLN A 314 11.75 -36.53 24.35
N LYS A 315 12.49 -36.23 23.29
CA LYS A 315 13.03 -37.26 22.38
C LYS A 315 14.13 -38.07 23.08
N ILE A 316 15.04 -37.41 23.80
CA ILE A 316 16.08 -38.07 24.60
C ILE A 316 15.43 -38.98 25.65
N ASP A 317 14.42 -38.51 26.38
CA ASP A 317 13.73 -39.31 27.40
C ASP A 317 13.05 -40.55 26.80
N ARG A 318 12.38 -40.40 25.66
CA ARG A 318 11.76 -41.53 24.94
C ARG A 318 12.80 -42.56 24.48
N LEU A 319 13.91 -42.09 23.91
CA LEU A 319 15.00 -42.97 23.47
C LEU A 319 15.66 -43.68 24.66
N HIS A 320 15.86 -42.97 25.78
CA HIS A 320 16.42 -43.53 27.01
C HIS A 320 15.51 -44.63 27.59
N ASN A 321 14.21 -44.37 27.72
CA ASN A 321 13.24 -45.35 28.21
C ASN A 321 13.11 -46.55 27.25
N SER A 322 13.13 -46.30 25.93
CA SER A 322 13.12 -47.37 24.93
C SER A 322 14.34 -48.27 25.03
N LEU A 323 15.53 -47.69 25.24
CA LEU A 323 16.78 -48.44 25.45
C LEU A 323 16.70 -49.30 26.72
N LEU A 324 16.32 -48.71 27.86
CA LEU A 324 16.24 -49.44 29.13
C LEU A 324 15.23 -50.59 29.07
N ASN A 325 14.06 -50.37 28.47
CA ASN A 325 13.04 -51.40 28.30
C ASN A 325 13.52 -52.51 27.36
N SER A 326 14.22 -52.17 26.27
CA SER A 326 14.78 -53.14 25.33
C SER A 326 15.85 -54.01 26.01
N ILE A 327 16.73 -53.41 26.82
CA ILE A 327 17.73 -54.14 27.61
C ILE A 327 17.05 -55.08 28.60
N LYS A 328 16.05 -54.59 29.34
CA LYS A 328 15.33 -55.39 30.34
C LYS A 328 14.59 -56.57 29.70
N SER A 329 13.91 -56.34 28.57
CA SER A 329 13.24 -57.41 27.82
C SER A 329 14.24 -58.46 27.36
N LYS A 330 15.34 -58.03 26.69
CA LYS A 330 16.37 -58.94 26.19
C LYS A 330 16.98 -59.81 27.30
N LEU A 331 17.23 -59.22 28.47
CA LEU A 331 17.76 -59.94 29.63
C LEU A 331 16.73 -60.92 30.21
N SER A 332 15.46 -60.51 30.30
CA SER A 332 14.37 -61.36 30.76
C SER A 332 14.17 -62.56 29.82
N ASP A 333 14.13 -62.32 28.52
CA ASP A 333 13.98 -63.36 27.49
C ASP A 333 15.16 -64.34 27.54
N SER A 334 16.37 -63.84 27.72
CA SER A 334 17.58 -64.68 27.86
C SER A 334 17.53 -65.53 29.13
N ARG A 335 17.08 -64.97 30.27
CA ARG A 335 16.88 -65.73 31.52
C ARG A 335 15.78 -66.77 31.39
N GLN A 336 14.67 -66.44 30.71
CA GLN A 336 13.59 -67.37 30.49
C GLN A 336 14.01 -68.53 29.58
N ALA A 337 14.79 -68.24 28.53
CA ALA A 337 15.37 -69.24 27.66
C ALA A 337 16.32 -70.18 28.43
N GLU A 338 17.20 -69.62 29.26
CA GLU A 338 18.10 -70.38 30.15
C GLU A 338 17.31 -71.27 31.12
N MET A 339 16.32 -70.71 31.82
CA MET A 339 15.48 -71.46 32.75
C MET A 339 14.72 -72.59 32.05
N THR A 340 14.23 -72.36 30.82
CA THR A 340 13.52 -73.39 30.05
C THR A 340 14.45 -74.55 29.68
N VAL A 341 15.68 -74.24 29.26
CA VAL A 341 16.69 -75.25 28.93
C VAL A 341 17.12 -76.00 30.18
N SER A 342 17.37 -75.30 31.29
CA SER A 342 17.72 -75.87 32.59
C SER A 342 16.63 -76.80 33.11
N HIS A 343 15.36 -76.39 33.06
CA HIS A 343 14.22 -77.21 33.46
C HIS A 343 14.04 -78.43 32.55
N ARG A 344 14.23 -78.30 31.23
CA ARG A 344 14.23 -79.46 30.31
C ARG A 344 15.34 -80.46 30.69
N LEU A 345 16.54 -79.98 30.97
CA LEU A 345 17.65 -80.83 31.39
C LEU A 345 17.34 -81.57 32.70
N GLN A 346 16.78 -80.86 33.69
CA GLN A 346 16.39 -81.44 34.98
C GLN A 346 15.26 -82.47 34.83
N THR A 347 14.22 -82.16 34.06
CA THR A 347 13.06 -83.06 33.86
C THR A 347 13.42 -84.34 33.11
N MET A 348 14.41 -84.31 32.21
CA MET A 348 14.88 -85.53 31.53
C MET A 348 15.42 -86.57 32.51
N ASN A 349 15.80 -86.19 33.74
CA ASN A 349 16.13 -87.10 34.85
C ASN A 349 16.97 -88.30 34.39
N LEU A 350 17.99 -88.02 33.56
CA LEU A 350 18.74 -89.04 32.82
C LEU A 350 19.41 -90.01 33.78
N LEU A 351 19.95 -89.49 34.90
CA LEU A 351 20.58 -90.29 35.95
C LEU A 351 19.62 -91.29 36.58
N SER A 352 18.39 -90.89 36.95
CA SER A 352 17.44 -91.83 37.55
C SER A 352 16.92 -92.84 36.52
N THR A 353 16.78 -92.43 35.26
CA THR A 353 16.41 -93.33 34.17
C THR A 353 17.51 -94.37 33.92
N ILE A 354 18.78 -93.96 33.90
CA ILE A 354 19.95 -94.84 33.76
C ILE A 354 20.01 -95.81 34.95
N ASN A 355 19.91 -95.32 36.19
CA ASN A 355 19.93 -96.17 37.39
C ASN A 355 18.81 -97.22 37.35
N ARG A 356 17.59 -96.83 36.97
CA ARG A 356 16.46 -97.76 36.82
C ARG A 356 16.72 -98.83 35.77
N TYR A 357 17.33 -98.48 34.63
CA TYR A 357 17.70 -99.48 33.62
C TYR A 357 18.85 -100.38 34.07
N GLN A 358 19.83 -99.86 34.81
CA GLN A 358 20.91 -100.65 35.40
C GLN A 358 20.37 -101.65 36.43
N GLU A 359 19.50 -101.23 37.34
CA GLU A 359 18.83 -102.12 38.30
C GLU A 359 17.99 -103.18 37.57
N ARG A 360 17.21 -102.79 36.55
CA ARG A 360 16.43 -103.74 35.74
C ARG A 360 17.33 -104.77 35.05
N LEU A 361 18.48 -104.36 34.52
CA LEU A 361 19.45 -105.28 33.92
C LEU A 361 20.04 -106.23 34.96
N MET A 362 20.37 -105.76 36.17
CA MET A 362 20.84 -106.62 37.26
C MET A 362 19.79 -107.67 37.63
N THR A 363 18.53 -107.28 37.81
CA THR A 363 17.43 -108.20 38.15
C THR A 363 17.17 -109.21 37.04
N LEU A 364 17.12 -108.76 35.78
CA LEU A 364 16.94 -109.66 34.63
C LEU A 364 18.08 -110.66 34.51
N ASN A 365 19.31 -110.26 34.77
CA ASN A 365 20.47 -111.14 34.72
C ASN A 365 20.44 -112.16 35.89
N GLN A 366 20.04 -111.74 37.09
CA GLN A 366 19.80 -112.66 38.20
C GLN A 366 18.71 -113.70 37.86
N TRP A 367 17.57 -113.27 37.32
CA TRP A 367 16.51 -114.19 36.90
C TRP A 367 16.95 -115.14 35.79
N LEU A 368 17.69 -114.65 34.80
CA LEU A 368 18.24 -115.49 33.74
C LEU A 368 19.14 -116.58 34.32
N ASN A 369 20.05 -116.24 35.24
CA ASN A 369 20.95 -117.21 35.85
C ASN A 369 20.18 -118.25 36.70
N VAL A 370 19.18 -117.83 37.47
CA VAL A 370 18.36 -118.74 38.27
C VAL A 370 17.54 -119.68 37.37
N ASP A 371 16.92 -119.16 36.31
CA ASP A 371 16.09 -119.97 35.42
C ASP A 371 16.94 -120.92 34.56
N MET A 372 18.12 -120.48 34.11
CA MET A 372 19.10 -121.36 33.46
C MET A 372 19.58 -122.46 34.38
N GLN A 373 19.89 -122.16 35.64
CA GLN A 373 20.28 -123.16 36.63
C GLN A 373 19.16 -124.17 36.87
N LYS A 374 17.92 -123.69 37.02
CA LYS A 374 16.74 -124.54 37.17
C LYS A 374 16.51 -125.44 35.96
N GLN A 375 16.65 -124.92 34.73
CA GLN A 375 16.56 -125.73 33.52
C GLN A 375 17.65 -126.79 33.46
N PHE A 376 18.89 -126.42 33.80
CA PHE A 376 20.01 -127.36 33.83
C PHE A 376 19.77 -128.49 34.85
N ASP A 377 19.33 -128.15 36.06
CA ASP A 377 19.02 -129.14 37.10
C ASP A 377 17.84 -130.05 36.71
N GLN A 378 16.83 -129.53 36.01
CA GLN A 378 15.73 -130.33 35.45
C GLN A 378 16.21 -131.31 34.38
N LEU A 379 17.05 -130.84 33.44
CA LEU A 379 17.63 -131.68 32.40
C LEU A 379 18.53 -132.76 33.01
N ARG A 380 19.34 -132.40 34.01
CA ARG A 380 20.18 -133.33 34.76
C ARG A 380 19.34 -134.39 35.48
N THR A 381 18.28 -133.98 36.19
CA THR A 381 17.38 -134.92 36.88
C THR A 381 16.69 -135.87 35.89
N ARG A 382 16.29 -135.38 34.70
CA ARG A 382 15.72 -136.24 33.64
C ARG A 382 16.75 -137.25 33.12
N PHE A 383 17.99 -136.82 32.94
CA PHE A 383 19.09 -137.68 32.52
C PHE A 383 19.38 -138.77 33.57
N GLU A 384 19.49 -138.41 34.84
CA GLU A 384 19.70 -139.36 35.95
C GLU A 384 18.56 -140.39 36.03
N LYS A 385 17.29 -139.97 35.92
CA LYS A 385 16.15 -140.89 35.86
C LYS A 385 16.18 -141.83 34.66
N ALA A 386 16.56 -141.33 33.48
CA ALA A 386 16.68 -142.16 32.28
C ALA A 386 17.82 -143.18 32.42
N GLN A 387 18.91 -142.80 33.07
CA GLN A 387 20.03 -143.69 33.39
C GLN A 387 19.60 -144.79 34.38
N ASP A 388 18.90 -144.45 35.46
CA ASP A 388 18.39 -145.42 36.44
C ASP A 388 17.38 -146.40 35.82
N ALA A 389 16.50 -145.91 34.94
CA ALA A 389 15.56 -146.73 34.19
C ALA A 389 16.27 -147.72 33.25
N LEU A 390 17.36 -147.30 32.61
CA LEU A 390 18.20 -148.18 31.79
C LEU A 390 18.84 -149.28 32.63
N LEU A 391 19.35 -148.93 33.82
CA LEU A 391 20.00 -149.87 34.74
C LEU A 391 19.05 -150.89 35.37
N THR A 392 17.76 -150.58 35.49
CA THR A 392 16.74 -151.49 36.05
C THR A 392 16.25 -152.55 35.08
N LEU A 393 16.43 -152.35 33.77
CA LEU A 393 16.03 -153.29 32.72
C LEU A 393 17.09 -154.38 32.44
N ASP A 394 18.25 -154.35 33.11
CA ASP A 394 19.31 -155.34 32.93
C ASP A 394 19.04 -156.62 33.76
N THR A 395 18.49 -157.63 33.07
CA THR A 395 18.05 -158.92 33.64
C THR A 395 19.16 -159.74 34.29
N LYS A 396 20.43 -159.50 33.94
CA LYS A 396 21.59 -160.20 34.53
C LYS A 396 21.77 -159.92 36.03
N ARG A 397 21.20 -158.83 36.56
CA ARG A 397 21.29 -158.50 38.00
C ARG A 397 20.21 -159.10 38.88
N ILE A 398 19.12 -159.64 38.33
CA ILE A 398 18.05 -160.29 39.12
C ILE A 398 18.55 -161.62 39.70
N VAL A 399 19.27 -162.42 38.90
CA VAL A 399 19.93 -163.67 39.35
C VAL A 399 21.08 -163.39 40.32
N ALA A 400 21.78 -162.26 40.19
CA ALA A 400 22.86 -161.87 41.08
C ALA A 400 22.40 -161.53 42.52
N ARG A 401 21.12 -161.23 42.73
CA ARG A 401 20.52 -160.92 44.05
C ARG A 401 20.08 -162.16 44.84
N GLY A 402 20.36 -163.38 44.37
CA GLY A 402 20.14 -164.61 45.13
C GLY A 402 18.78 -165.27 44.92
N TYR A 403 18.03 -164.87 43.88
CA TYR A 403 16.81 -165.56 43.46
C TYR A 403 17.14 -166.60 42.38
N SER A 404 16.67 -167.84 42.57
CA SER A 404 16.81 -168.95 41.62
C SER A 404 15.57 -169.08 40.73
N ILE A 405 15.76 -169.43 39.46
CA ILE A 405 14.66 -169.65 38.50
C ILE A 405 14.42 -171.16 38.41
N VAL A 406 13.17 -171.60 38.62
CA VAL A 406 12.79 -173.02 38.53
C VAL A 406 12.20 -173.30 37.14
N ARG A 407 12.70 -174.33 36.46
CA ARG A 407 12.23 -174.79 35.15
C ARG A 407 11.82 -176.26 35.17
N GLN A 408 10.81 -176.59 34.37
CA GLN A 408 10.51 -177.96 33.94
C GLN A 408 10.68 -177.96 32.42
N GLU A 409 11.69 -178.67 31.93
CA GLU A 409 12.19 -178.55 30.54
C GLU A 409 12.50 -177.09 30.16
N ASP A 410 11.78 -176.53 29.18
CA ASP A 410 11.94 -175.16 28.64
C ASP A 410 10.92 -174.14 29.21
N LYS A 411 10.08 -174.54 30.17
CA LYS A 411 9.10 -173.65 30.80
C LYS A 411 9.49 -173.28 32.22
N ILE A 412 9.39 -171.99 32.53
CA ILE A 412 9.58 -171.45 33.88
C ILE A 412 8.32 -171.72 34.69
N ILE A 413 8.48 -172.37 35.83
CA ILE A 413 7.38 -172.64 36.75
C ILE A 413 7.38 -171.54 37.81
N SER A 414 6.26 -170.82 37.88
CA SER A 414 6.05 -169.72 38.84
C SER A 414 5.10 -170.09 39.98
N SER A 415 4.48 -171.27 39.96
CA SER A 415 3.40 -171.65 40.88
C SER A 415 3.50 -173.12 41.28
N VAL A 416 3.26 -173.41 42.56
CA VAL A 416 3.33 -174.77 43.14
C VAL A 416 2.22 -175.69 42.60
N LYS A 417 1.12 -175.11 42.07
CA LYS A 417 0.00 -175.87 41.50
C LYS A 417 0.31 -176.55 40.17
N ASP A 418 1.37 -176.14 39.50
CA ASP A 418 1.74 -176.66 38.17
C ASP A 418 2.69 -177.86 38.27
N VAL A 419 2.90 -178.41 39.47
CA VAL A 419 3.87 -179.46 39.76
C VAL A 419 3.18 -180.66 40.40
N SER A 420 3.43 -181.87 39.87
CA SER A 420 2.88 -183.11 40.40
C SER A 420 3.93 -183.94 41.15
N THR A 421 3.49 -184.77 42.10
CA THR A 421 4.39 -185.62 42.89
C THR A 421 5.07 -186.67 42.01
N GLY A 422 6.40 -186.67 41.96
CA GLY A 422 7.22 -187.50 41.07
C GLY A 422 7.86 -186.78 39.88
N ASP A 423 7.58 -185.49 39.66
CA ASP A 423 8.17 -184.72 38.56
C ASP A 423 9.63 -184.31 38.83
N LEU A 424 10.45 -184.30 37.77
CA LEU A 424 11.83 -183.79 37.75
C LEU A 424 11.86 -182.31 37.33
N LEU A 425 12.48 -181.46 38.14
CA LEU A 425 12.63 -180.01 37.94
C LEU A 425 14.10 -179.60 37.91
N ALA A 426 14.43 -178.57 37.14
CA ALA A 426 15.76 -177.95 37.12
C ALA A 426 15.74 -176.56 37.76
N ILE A 427 16.56 -176.34 38.77
CA ILE A 427 16.74 -175.04 39.43
C ILE A 427 18.02 -174.41 38.88
N GLU A 428 17.87 -173.26 38.22
CA GLU A 428 18.99 -172.45 37.71
C GLU A 428 19.38 -171.41 38.77
N MET A 429 20.60 -171.52 39.28
CA MET A 429 21.18 -170.63 40.28
C MET A 429 22.34 -169.82 39.69
N ARG A 430 22.85 -168.86 40.48
CA ARG A 430 23.92 -167.93 40.09
C ARG A 430 25.18 -168.61 39.52
N ASP A 431 25.45 -169.82 39.92
CA ASP A 431 26.70 -170.55 39.68
C ASP A 431 26.51 -171.94 39.03
N GLY A 432 25.27 -172.35 38.74
CA GLY A 432 25.01 -173.64 38.11
C GLY A 432 23.54 -174.06 38.09
N GLN A 433 23.28 -175.23 37.53
CA GLN A 433 21.95 -175.83 37.42
C GLN A 433 21.91 -177.12 38.24
N ILE A 434 20.83 -177.33 39.01
CA ILE A 434 20.62 -178.52 39.84
C ILE A 434 19.29 -179.16 39.44
N GLU A 435 19.30 -180.47 39.15
CA GLU A 435 18.09 -181.26 38.93
C GLU A 435 17.58 -181.85 40.26
N VAL A 436 16.28 -181.72 40.50
CA VAL A 436 15.61 -182.12 41.74
C VAL A 436 14.27 -182.79 41.45
N GLU A 437 13.93 -183.82 42.22
CA GLU A 437 12.68 -184.58 42.09
C GLU A 437 11.69 -184.23 43.22
N VAL A 438 10.40 -184.10 42.90
CA VAL A 438 9.38 -183.57 43.81
C VAL A 438 8.77 -184.67 44.69
N LYS A 439 9.06 -184.62 46.01
CA LYS A 439 8.60 -185.64 46.97
C LYS A 439 7.24 -185.40 47.63
N ASN A 440 6.76 -184.15 47.74
CA ASN A 440 5.39 -183.81 48.18
C ASN A 440 5.08 -182.35 47.79
N GLY A 441 3.95 -182.14 47.11
CA GLY A 441 3.41 -180.81 46.83
C GLY A 441 2.18 -180.54 47.69
N ASN A 442 2.17 -179.40 48.38
CA ASN A 442 0.97 -178.84 49.04
C ASN A 442 0.58 -177.55 48.36
#